data_AF-A0A7L4KDD6-F1
#
_entry.id   AF-A0A7L4KDD6-F1
#
_cell.length_a   1.000
_cell.length_b   1.000
_cell.length_c   1.000
_cell.angle_alpha   90.00
_cell.angle_beta   90.00
_cell.angle_gamma   90.00
#
_symmetry.space_group_name_H-M   'P 1'
#
loop_
_entity.id
_entity.type
_entity.pdbx_description
1 polymer ?
#
loop_
_entity_poly.entity_id
_entity_poly.type
_entity_poly.pdbx_seq_one_letter_code
_entity_poly.pdbx_strand_id
1 'polypeptide(L)'
;QTTQAEEQLRQHAQMEERRVADLEGQVSEVSELLGTYEKAKQKDQAIIQKLKDRITQLDLENKTLAIAASSRSPLDVHIEEANLDVNVLKDKMEKLKKLLQAAAKKSQPTLDIEKLCELELPKGNETGDGEKATALYYQQELKQLKEEFERYKMRAQVVLKNKSTKDGNLAKELEEAQEQLADLKEKYIVLQVSSDEMEKQHQHDMEAKKQELSQLQQIHRQELERCQLEYRERVLKLEEEMHKQRDRALAVLAEKDQELEQLRSVAFPYGLQGSKNYLASRTGGTGGDSLGNDASEILPQALHLSTSSEPTFFLYAEQLARKEVEIVALRKQKHKLEMQLHQLQEKVLAEEEKHREEVSTLQSEIEKNFRDKSREGANLEYLKNIVYRFLTLPDSLGRQQTLTAILTILHFSPEEKQTITKQSASSSWWLSGKR
;
A
#
# COMPACT_ATOMS: atom_id res chain seq x y z
N GLN A 1 46.69 -30.96 -27.85
CA GLN A 1 45.84 -29.81 -28.24
C GLN A 1 44.36 -30.20 -28.25
N THR A 2 43.98 -31.38 -28.75
CA THR A 2 42.60 -31.89 -28.71
C THR A 2 42.05 -32.07 -27.28
N THR A 3 42.84 -32.60 -26.35
CA THR A 3 42.43 -32.83 -24.95
C THR A 3 42.05 -31.56 -24.19
N GLN A 4 42.76 -30.44 -24.44
CA GLN A 4 42.47 -29.16 -23.79
C GLN A 4 41.18 -28.52 -24.32
N ALA A 5 40.86 -28.71 -25.61
CA ALA A 5 39.61 -28.25 -26.21
C ALA A 5 38.41 -29.08 -25.70
N GLU A 6 38.58 -30.40 -25.53
CA GLU A 6 37.57 -31.27 -24.95
C GLU A 6 37.25 -30.92 -23.49
N GLU A 7 38.27 -30.58 -22.71
CA GLU A 7 38.08 -30.19 -21.30
C GLU A 7 37.39 -28.83 -21.16
N GLN A 8 37.70 -27.86 -22.03
CA GLN A 8 36.99 -26.58 -22.09
C GLN A 8 35.52 -26.74 -22.50
N LEU A 9 35.24 -27.59 -23.49
CA LEU A 9 33.86 -27.91 -23.90
C LEU A 9 33.08 -28.57 -22.76
N ARG A 10 33.71 -29.47 -22.01
CA ARG A 10 33.09 -30.13 -20.86
C ARG A 10 32.78 -29.15 -19.73
N GLN A 11 33.69 -28.21 -19.44
CA GLN A 11 33.43 -27.15 -18.46
C GLN A 11 32.30 -26.23 -18.91
N HIS A 12 32.26 -25.85 -20.18
CA HIS A 12 31.18 -25.04 -20.73
C HIS A 12 29.82 -25.77 -20.65
N ALA A 13 29.78 -27.07 -20.98
CA ALA A 13 28.57 -27.87 -20.86
C ALA A 13 28.08 -27.93 -19.41
N GLN A 14 28.97 -28.15 -18.44
CA GLN A 14 28.61 -28.15 -17.01
C GLN A 14 28.09 -26.80 -16.51
N MET A 15 28.66 -25.69 -17.00
CA MET A 15 28.14 -24.36 -16.64
C MET A 15 26.76 -24.09 -17.24
N GLU A 16 26.52 -24.52 -18.49
CA GLU A 16 25.20 -24.41 -19.11
C GLU A 16 24.18 -25.33 -18.41
N GLU A 17 24.53 -26.56 -18.06
CA GLU A 17 23.65 -27.46 -17.28
C GLU A 17 23.28 -26.85 -15.92
N ARG A 18 24.23 -26.25 -15.20
CA ARG A 18 23.94 -25.54 -13.94
C ARG A 18 23.01 -24.35 -14.17
N ARG A 19 23.27 -23.55 -15.21
CA ARG A 19 22.41 -22.41 -15.54
C ARG A 19 20.99 -22.86 -15.90
N VAL A 20 20.85 -23.97 -16.62
CA VAL A 20 19.55 -24.55 -16.96
C VAL A 20 18.85 -25.04 -15.68
N ALA A 21 19.55 -25.75 -14.80
CA ALA A 21 18.98 -26.20 -13.52
C ALA A 21 18.52 -25.03 -12.63
N ASP A 22 19.30 -23.95 -12.57
CA ASP A 22 18.93 -22.73 -11.82
C ASP A 22 17.68 -22.06 -12.42
N LEU A 23 17.59 -21.98 -13.75
CA LEU A 23 16.41 -21.45 -14.46
C LEU A 23 15.18 -22.34 -14.27
N GLU A 24 15.34 -23.67 -14.33
CA GLU A 24 14.27 -24.62 -14.06
C GLU A 24 13.75 -24.50 -12.62
N GLY A 25 14.66 -24.30 -11.65
CA GLY A 25 14.32 -24.01 -10.27
C GLY A 25 13.47 -22.73 -10.14
N GLN A 26 13.92 -21.63 -10.74
CA GLN A 26 13.17 -20.36 -10.74
C GLN A 26 11.80 -20.49 -11.43
N VAL A 27 11.72 -21.21 -12.55
CA VAL A 27 10.44 -21.46 -13.24
C VAL A 27 9.50 -22.30 -12.37
N SER A 28 10.02 -23.27 -11.62
CA SER A 28 9.23 -24.07 -10.68
C SER A 28 8.69 -23.22 -9.54
N GLU A 29 9.52 -22.36 -8.93
CA GLU A 29 9.10 -21.44 -7.86
C GLU A 29 8.03 -20.46 -8.34
N VAL A 30 8.21 -19.86 -9.52
CA VAL A 30 7.21 -18.96 -10.11
C VAL A 30 5.92 -19.71 -10.44
N SER A 31 6.00 -20.96 -10.91
CA SER A 31 4.83 -21.79 -11.20
C SER A 31 4.05 -22.14 -9.93
N GLU A 32 4.75 -22.43 -8.83
CA GLU A 32 4.13 -22.69 -7.52
C GLU A 32 3.48 -21.43 -6.95
N LEU A 33 4.17 -20.28 -7.00
CA LEU A 33 3.62 -18.99 -6.59
C LEU A 33 2.38 -18.61 -7.42
N LEU A 34 2.42 -18.80 -8.74
CA LEU A 34 1.27 -18.57 -9.60
C LEU A 34 0.12 -19.52 -9.26
N GLY A 35 0.42 -20.79 -8.97
CA GLY A 35 -0.58 -21.78 -8.57
C GLY A 35 -1.24 -21.47 -7.22
N THR A 36 -0.49 -20.97 -6.25
CA THR A 36 -1.04 -20.53 -4.96
C THR A 36 -1.88 -19.26 -5.11
N TYR A 37 -1.44 -18.30 -5.92
CA TYR A 37 -2.19 -17.08 -6.22
C TYR A 37 -3.50 -17.38 -6.95
N GLU A 38 -3.50 -18.24 -7.97
CA GLU A 38 -4.72 -18.61 -8.68
C GLU A 38 -5.71 -19.35 -7.78
N LYS A 39 -5.24 -20.22 -6.87
CA LYS A 39 -6.08 -20.85 -5.85
C LYS A 39 -6.69 -19.83 -4.88
N ALA A 40 -5.91 -18.83 -4.44
CA ALA A 40 -6.41 -17.76 -3.57
C ALA A 40 -7.49 -16.93 -4.28
N LYS A 41 -7.22 -16.53 -5.53
CA LYS A 41 -8.18 -15.82 -6.39
C LYS A 41 -9.48 -16.61 -6.61
N GLN A 42 -9.41 -17.93 -6.81
CA GLN A 42 -10.60 -18.78 -6.93
C GLN A 42 -11.43 -18.81 -5.63
N LYS A 43 -10.77 -18.87 -4.47
CA LYS A 43 -11.45 -18.78 -3.16
C LYS A 43 -12.13 -17.42 -3.00
N ASP A 44 -11.43 -16.34 -3.32
CA ASP A 44 -11.97 -14.98 -3.24
C ASP A 44 -13.16 -14.80 -4.18
N GLN A 45 -13.08 -15.30 -5.41
CA GLN A 45 -14.19 -15.28 -6.36
C GLN A 45 -15.42 -16.03 -5.81
N ALA A 46 -15.22 -17.18 -5.15
CA ALA A 46 -16.30 -17.93 -4.51
C ALA A 46 -16.91 -17.17 -3.31
N ILE A 47 -16.10 -16.48 -2.51
CA ILE A 47 -16.56 -15.63 -1.41
C ILE A 47 -17.35 -14.44 -1.95
N ILE A 48 -16.83 -13.76 -2.98
CA ILE A 48 -17.51 -12.66 -3.65
C ILE A 48 -18.88 -13.11 -4.18
N GLN A 49 -18.97 -14.31 -4.78
CA GLN A 49 -20.25 -14.82 -5.25
C GLN A 49 -21.23 -15.06 -4.09
N LYS A 50 -20.78 -15.68 -2.98
CA LYS A 50 -21.62 -15.86 -1.79
C LYS A 50 -22.09 -14.53 -1.19
N LEU A 51 -21.24 -13.51 -1.17
CA LEU A 51 -21.59 -12.18 -0.67
C LEU A 51 -22.60 -11.49 -1.61
N LYS A 52 -22.44 -11.63 -2.93
CA LYS A 52 -23.43 -11.15 -3.92
C LYS A 52 -24.78 -11.82 -3.71
N ASP A 53 -24.80 -13.13 -3.55
CA ASP A 53 -26.03 -13.89 -3.30
C ASP A 53 -26.70 -13.41 -2.00
N ARG A 54 -25.93 -13.18 -0.94
CA ARG A 54 -26.44 -12.64 0.33
C ARG A 54 -27.00 -11.22 0.20
N ILE A 55 -26.36 -10.34 -0.57
CA ILE A 55 -26.88 -9.00 -0.85
C ILE A 55 -28.22 -9.11 -1.58
N THR A 56 -28.31 -9.96 -2.61
CA THR A 56 -29.58 -10.12 -3.34
C THR A 56 -30.69 -10.69 -2.45
N GLN A 57 -30.35 -11.58 -1.50
CA GLN A 57 -31.29 -12.07 -0.50
C GLN A 57 -31.78 -10.95 0.43
N LEU A 58 -30.85 -10.14 0.96
CA LEU A 58 -31.19 -9.00 1.81
C LEU A 58 -32.04 -7.96 1.06
N ASP A 59 -31.78 -7.73 -0.22
CA ASP A 59 -32.59 -6.83 -1.05
C ASP A 59 -34.02 -7.36 -1.22
N LEU A 60 -34.19 -8.68 -1.39
CA LEU A 60 -35.51 -9.32 -1.44
C LEU A 60 -36.24 -9.22 -0.09
N GLU A 61 -35.54 -9.46 1.01
CA GLU A 61 -36.07 -9.31 2.38
C GLU A 61 -36.50 -7.85 2.63
N ASN A 62 -35.64 -6.88 2.33
CA ASN A 62 -35.92 -5.45 2.46
C ASN A 62 -37.09 -5.01 1.58
N LYS A 63 -37.17 -5.48 0.34
CA LYS A 63 -38.30 -5.20 -0.55
C LYS A 63 -39.61 -5.76 0.03
N THR A 64 -39.58 -6.95 0.61
CA THR A 64 -40.73 -7.58 1.25
C THR A 64 -41.16 -6.81 2.50
N LEU A 65 -40.20 -6.39 3.33
CA LEU A 65 -40.44 -5.55 4.51
C LEU A 65 -41.00 -4.18 4.13
N ALA A 66 -40.48 -3.55 3.07
CA ALA A 66 -40.98 -2.28 2.55
C ALA A 66 -42.42 -2.40 2.04
N ILE A 67 -42.76 -3.50 1.35
CA ILE A 67 -44.14 -3.77 0.92
C ILE A 67 -45.04 -4.00 2.14
N ALA A 68 -44.62 -4.77 3.15
CA ALA A 68 -45.38 -4.98 4.38
C ALA A 68 -45.59 -3.68 5.18
N ALA A 69 -44.57 -2.80 5.22
CA ALA A 69 -44.65 -1.49 5.83
C ALA A 69 -45.56 -0.53 5.05
N SER A 70 -45.47 -0.51 3.72
CA SER A 70 -46.35 0.29 2.85
C SER A 70 -47.80 -0.21 2.86
N SER A 71 -48.02 -1.50 3.11
CA SER A 71 -49.36 -2.10 3.26
C SER A 71 -50.02 -1.69 4.58
N ARG A 72 -49.23 -1.25 5.58
CA ARG A 72 -49.71 -0.50 6.75
C ARG A 72 -49.78 0.99 6.39
N SER A 73 -50.73 1.33 5.52
CA SER A 73 -51.17 2.71 5.33
C SER A 73 -51.63 3.28 6.69
N PRO A 74 -51.12 4.45 7.13
CA PRO A 74 -51.65 5.18 8.26
C PRO A 74 -52.87 5.96 7.77
N LEU A 75 -53.96 5.26 7.49
CA LEU A 75 -55.28 5.87 7.44
C LEU A 75 -55.86 5.75 8.85
N ASP A 76 -56.11 6.90 9.47
CA ASP A 76 -56.65 7.09 10.83
C ASP A 76 -55.75 6.65 11.99
N VAL A 77 -55.05 7.61 12.58
CA VAL A 77 -55.22 8.11 13.97
C VAL A 77 -54.06 9.10 14.19
N HIS A 78 -54.16 10.28 13.58
CA HIS A 78 -53.48 11.45 14.10
C HIS A 78 -54.46 12.12 15.09
N ILE A 79 -54.74 11.42 16.19
CA ILE A 79 -55.30 12.09 17.36
C ILE A 79 -54.10 12.74 18.04
N GLU A 80 -54.11 14.07 18.05
CA GLU A 80 -53.22 14.91 18.84
C GLU A 80 -53.40 14.57 20.34
N GLU A 81 -52.78 13.50 20.80
CA GLU A 81 -52.78 13.08 22.22
C GLU A 81 -51.73 13.82 23.05
N ALA A 82 -50.92 14.68 22.44
CA ALA A 82 -49.77 15.27 23.12
C ALA A 82 -50.10 16.45 24.05
N ASN A 83 -51.32 17.01 24.05
CA ASN A 83 -51.64 18.22 24.84
C ASN A 83 -53.09 18.29 25.38
N LEU A 84 -53.60 17.21 25.98
CA LEU A 84 -54.89 17.23 26.67
C LEU A 84 -54.69 17.51 28.17
N ASP A 85 -54.62 18.80 28.53
CA ASP A 85 -54.79 19.23 29.93
C ASP A 85 -56.21 18.87 30.41
N VAL A 86 -56.34 18.47 31.68
CA VAL A 86 -57.61 18.11 32.33
C VAL A 86 -58.65 19.23 32.18
N ASN A 87 -58.19 20.48 32.18
CA ASN A 87 -59.05 21.65 31.97
C ASN A 87 -59.59 21.74 30.52
N VAL A 88 -58.76 21.43 29.52
CA VAL A 88 -59.18 21.41 28.11
C VAL A 88 -60.19 20.29 27.86
N LEU A 89 -60.02 19.14 28.52
CA LEU A 89 -60.97 18.04 28.45
C LEU A 89 -62.29 18.38 29.15
N LYS A 90 -62.22 19.03 30.32
CA LYS A 90 -63.40 19.52 31.05
C LYS A 90 -64.20 20.54 30.23
N ASP A 91 -63.53 21.49 29.59
CA ASP A 91 -64.17 22.48 28.72
C ASP A 91 -64.81 21.85 27.48
N LYS A 92 -64.17 20.85 26.87
CA LYS A 92 -64.74 20.08 25.77
C LYS A 92 -65.98 19.29 26.23
N MET A 93 -65.93 18.70 27.43
CA MET A 93 -67.04 17.95 28.01
C MET A 93 -68.22 18.88 28.37
N GLU A 94 -67.94 20.10 28.84
CA GLU A 94 -68.97 21.10 29.14
C GLU A 94 -69.61 21.66 27.86
N LYS A 95 -68.81 21.86 26.79
CA LYS A 95 -69.33 22.22 25.47
C LYS A 95 -70.22 21.12 24.89
N LEU A 96 -69.83 19.85 25.03
CA LEU A 96 -70.67 18.71 24.63
C LEU A 96 -71.96 18.63 25.46
N LYS A 97 -71.91 18.89 26.76
CA LYS A 97 -73.10 18.96 27.62
C LYS A 97 -74.05 20.09 27.21
N LYS A 98 -73.52 21.27 26.86
CA LYS A 98 -74.30 22.42 26.36
C LYS A 98 -74.91 22.12 24.99
N LEU A 99 -74.18 21.46 24.09
CA LEU A 99 -74.70 20.99 22.80
C LEU A 99 -75.78 19.92 22.97
N LEU A 100 -75.62 19.00 23.92
CA LEU A 100 -76.61 17.98 24.25
C LEU A 100 -77.88 18.60 24.83
N GLN A 101 -77.76 19.58 25.73
CA GLN A 101 -78.91 20.36 26.23
C GLN A 101 -79.56 21.20 25.13
N ALA A 102 -78.79 21.76 24.20
CA ALA A 102 -79.33 22.49 23.06
C ALA A 102 -80.04 21.56 22.06
N ALA A 103 -79.56 20.33 21.89
CA ALA A 103 -80.19 19.29 21.09
C ALA A 103 -81.47 18.76 21.76
N ALA A 104 -81.44 18.54 23.08
CA ALA A 104 -82.61 18.14 23.87
C ALA A 104 -83.72 19.20 23.87
N LYS A 105 -83.36 20.50 23.80
CA LYS A 105 -84.33 21.61 23.65
C LYS A 105 -84.90 21.75 22.23
N LYS A 106 -84.26 21.16 21.22
CA LYS A 106 -84.73 21.17 19.82
C LYS A 106 -85.58 19.95 19.46
N SER A 107 -85.58 18.90 20.29
CA SER A 107 -86.50 17.77 20.19
C SER A 107 -87.68 17.95 21.15
N GLN A 108 -88.91 18.04 20.62
CA GLN A 108 -90.11 17.77 21.42
C GLN A 108 -90.14 16.30 21.89
N PRO A 109 -90.88 16.00 22.96
CA PRO A 109 -90.41 15.17 24.06
C PRO A 109 -90.66 13.69 23.77
N THR A 110 -89.59 12.92 23.71
CA THR A 110 -89.65 11.51 24.07
C THR A 110 -88.40 11.14 24.84
N LEU A 111 -88.64 10.52 26.00
CA LEU A 111 -87.71 9.98 26.99
C LEU A 111 -87.37 10.94 28.14
N ASP A 112 -88.17 10.81 29.20
CA ASP A 112 -87.92 11.21 30.59
C ASP A 112 -86.44 11.06 30.96
N ILE A 113 -85.71 12.17 31.03
CA ILE A 113 -84.37 12.23 31.64
C ILE A 113 -84.50 12.50 33.16
N GLU A 114 -85.69 12.90 33.64
CA GLU A 114 -86.00 13.11 35.07
C GLU A 114 -86.02 11.81 35.89
N LYS A 115 -86.15 10.63 35.25
CA LYS A 115 -86.03 9.32 35.92
C LYS A 115 -84.60 8.84 36.18
N LEU A 116 -83.58 9.61 35.80
CA LEU A 116 -82.17 9.28 36.09
C LEU A 116 -81.56 10.10 37.23
N CYS A 117 -82.31 11.02 37.84
CA CYS A 117 -81.82 11.85 38.95
C CYS A 117 -82.67 11.78 40.22
N GLU A 118 -83.80 11.08 40.22
CA GLU A 118 -84.61 10.81 41.41
C GLU A 118 -84.40 9.37 41.90
N LEU A 119 -83.27 9.13 42.58
CA LEU A 119 -83.20 8.07 43.58
C LEU A 119 -83.33 8.73 44.95
N GLU A 120 -84.49 9.35 45.18
CA GLU A 120 -84.90 9.76 46.51
C GLU A 120 -85.19 8.50 47.34
N LEU A 121 -84.54 8.43 48.50
CA LEU A 121 -84.87 7.48 49.56
C LEU A 121 -86.37 7.58 49.91
N PRO A 122 -87.16 6.49 49.81
CA PRO A 122 -88.53 6.53 50.31
C PRO A 122 -88.50 6.37 51.82
N LYS A 123 -88.70 7.50 52.53
CA LYS A 123 -89.17 7.47 53.91
C LYS A 123 -90.61 6.97 53.93
N GLY A 124 -90.86 6.06 54.87
CA GLY A 124 -92.07 5.26 55.10
C GLY A 124 -93.41 5.90 54.77
N ASN A 125 -94.31 5.07 54.24
CA ASN A 125 -95.52 4.70 54.96
C ASN A 125 -96.09 3.37 54.44
N GLU A 126 -96.61 2.61 55.38
CA GLU A 126 -97.04 1.22 55.28
C GLU A 126 -98.15 1.00 54.24
N THR A 127 -97.99 -0.03 53.39
CA THR A 127 -99.06 -1.01 53.05
C THR A 127 -98.49 -2.10 52.12
N GLY A 128 -98.24 -3.29 52.68
CA GLY A 128 -98.56 -4.61 52.08
C GLY A 128 -97.86 -5.15 50.82
N ASP A 129 -97.27 -4.34 49.94
CA ASP A 129 -96.73 -4.86 48.65
C ASP A 129 -95.38 -4.23 48.23
N GLY A 130 -94.88 -3.27 49.02
CA GLY A 130 -93.58 -2.62 48.79
C GLY A 130 -92.37 -3.50 49.15
N GLU A 131 -92.45 -4.36 50.17
CA GLU A 131 -91.31 -5.17 50.62
C GLU A 131 -90.83 -6.18 49.57
N LYS A 132 -91.74 -6.71 48.73
CA LYS A 132 -91.37 -7.58 47.61
C LYS A 132 -90.67 -6.80 46.51
N ALA A 133 -91.09 -5.56 46.23
CA ALA A 133 -90.42 -4.70 45.26
C ALA A 133 -89.01 -4.31 45.74
N THR A 134 -88.83 -3.97 47.02
CA THR A 134 -87.52 -3.66 47.60
C THR A 134 -86.62 -4.89 47.72
N ALA A 135 -87.16 -6.05 48.09
CA ALA A 135 -86.41 -7.31 48.16
C ALA A 135 -85.97 -7.80 46.77
N LEU A 136 -86.85 -7.70 45.76
CA LEU A 136 -86.50 -8.02 44.37
C LEU A 136 -85.45 -7.05 43.81
N TYR A 137 -85.53 -5.77 44.17
CA TYR A 137 -84.54 -4.75 43.81
C TYR A 137 -83.16 -5.08 44.40
N TYR A 138 -83.07 -5.35 45.71
CA TYR A 138 -81.80 -5.78 46.33
C TYR A 138 -81.29 -7.11 45.76
N GLN A 139 -82.17 -8.05 45.41
CA GLN A 139 -81.80 -9.30 44.77
C GLN A 139 -81.25 -9.09 43.35
N GLN A 140 -81.76 -8.10 42.62
CA GLN A 140 -81.29 -7.71 41.30
C GLN A 140 -79.95 -6.98 41.37
N GLU A 141 -79.75 -6.07 42.33
CA GLU A 141 -78.44 -5.44 42.59
C GLU A 141 -77.39 -6.49 42.99
N LEU A 142 -77.76 -7.47 43.82
CA LEU A 142 -76.85 -8.57 44.19
C LEU A 142 -76.47 -9.44 42.98
N LYS A 143 -77.39 -9.65 42.02
CA LYS A 143 -77.09 -10.32 40.75
C LYS A 143 -76.17 -9.49 39.88
N GLN A 144 -76.44 -8.20 39.72
CA GLN A 144 -75.60 -7.29 38.95
C GLN A 144 -74.19 -7.20 39.53
N LEU A 145 -74.06 -7.06 40.85
CA LEU A 145 -72.76 -7.01 41.52
C LEU A 145 -71.99 -8.33 41.37
N LYS A 146 -72.68 -9.49 41.43
CA LYS A 146 -72.06 -10.80 41.15
C LYS A 146 -71.59 -10.90 39.71
N GLU A 147 -72.38 -10.44 38.75
CA GLU A 147 -71.98 -10.41 37.34
C GLU A 147 -70.80 -9.46 37.11
N GLU A 148 -70.80 -8.28 37.72
CA GLU A 148 -69.68 -7.33 37.65
C GLU A 148 -68.41 -7.87 38.28
N PHE A 149 -68.54 -8.56 39.42
CA PHE A 149 -67.43 -9.24 40.08
C PHE A 149 -66.86 -10.37 39.21
N GLU A 150 -67.70 -11.21 38.59
CA GLU A 150 -67.23 -12.24 37.66
C GLU A 150 -66.59 -11.60 36.41
N ARG A 151 -67.16 -10.52 35.86
CA ARG A 151 -66.51 -9.76 34.78
C ARG A 151 -65.16 -9.17 35.20
N TYR A 152 -65.04 -8.67 36.43
CA TYR A 152 -63.78 -8.15 36.97
C TYR A 152 -62.75 -9.27 37.15
N LYS A 153 -63.14 -10.40 37.74
CA LYS A 153 -62.30 -11.58 37.94
C LYS A 153 -61.77 -12.13 36.61
N MET A 154 -62.62 -12.22 35.59
CA MET A 154 -62.21 -12.63 34.24
C MET A 154 -61.21 -11.63 33.63
N ARG A 155 -61.45 -10.32 33.75
CA ARG A 155 -60.50 -9.29 33.28
C ARG A 155 -59.16 -9.35 34.00
N ALA A 156 -59.16 -9.48 35.32
CA ALA A 156 -57.94 -9.61 36.13
C ALA A 156 -57.16 -10.89 35.77
N GLN A 157 -57.86 -12.01 35.53
CA GLN A 157 -57.22 -13.26 35.11
C GLN A 157 -56.56 -13.15 33.73
N VAL A 158 -57.18 -12.44 32.77
CA VAL A 158 -56.58 -12.18 31.45
C VAL A 158 -55.35 -11.29 31.57
N VAL A 159 -55.40 -10.23 32.39
CA VAL A 159 -54.24 -9.35 32.63
C VAL A 159 -53.08 -10.12 33.27
N LEU A 160 -53.34 -10.98 34.25
CA LEU A 160 -52.31 -11.79 34.89
C LEU A 160 -51.69 -12.82 33.92
N LYS A 161 -52.51 -13.48 33.09
CA LYS A 161 -52.00 -14.38 32.05
C LYS A 161 -51.16 -13.64 31.01
N ASN A 162 -51.62 -12.49 30.54
CA ASN A 162 -50.88 -11.66 29.59
C ASN A 162 -49.60 -11.06 30.19
N LYS A 163 -49.58 -10.79 31.49
CA LYS A 163 -48.37 -10.35 32.20
C LYS A 163 -47.37 -11.51 32.30
N SER A 164 -47.82 -12.70 32.70
CA SER A 164 -46.96 -13.89 32.78
C SER A 164 -46.37 -14.30 31.44
N THR A 165 -47.10 -14.17 30.33
CA THR A 165 -46.56 -14.46 28.99
C THR A 165 -45.55 -13.41 28.53
N LYS A 166 -45.79 -12.12 28.83
CA LYS A 166 -44.83 -11.04 28.54
C LYS A 166 -43.56 -11.17 29.39
N ASP A 167 -43.68 -11.45 30.68
CA ASP A 167 -42.54 -11.66 31.59
C ASP A 167 -41.70 -12.87 31.14
N GLY A 168 -42.35 -13.94 30.65
CA GLY A 168 -41.68 -15.10 30.07
C GLY A 168 -40.94 -14.79 28.76
N ASN A 169 -41.49 -13.91 27.90
CA ASN A 169 -40.81 -13.47 26.69
C ASN A 169 -39.62 -12.56 26.99
N LEU A 170 -39.76 -11.61 27.93
CA LEU A 170 -38.67 -10.75 28.38
C LEU A 170 -37.54 -11.56 29.03
N ALA A 171 -37.85 -12.62 29.76
CA ALA A 171 -36.85 -13.51 30.33
C ALA A 171 -36.05 -14.27 29.25
N LYS A 172 -36.71 -14.73 28.18
CA LYS A 172 -36.05 -15.36 27.04
C LYS A 172 -35.17 -14.37 26.26
N GLU A 173 -35.66 -13.17 26.00
CA GLU A 173 -34.87 -12.10 25.35
C GLU A 173 -33.64 -11.74 26.18
N LEU A 174 -33.76 -11.71 27.51
CA LEU A 174 -32.64 -11.49 28.42
C LEU A 174 -31.62 -12.64 28.36
N GLU A 175 -32.08 -13.89 28.32
CA GLU A 175 -31.24 -15.09 28.20
C GLU A 175 -30.48 -15.11 26.86
N GLU A 176 -31.18 -14.84 25.74
CA GLU A 176 -30.58 -14.71 24.41
C GLU A 176 -29.54 -13.57 24.36
N ALA A 177 -29.84 -12.42 24.98
CA ALA A 177 -28.88 -11.32 25.07
C ALA A 177 -27.65 -11.67 25.93
N GLN A 178 -27.83 -12.44 27.00
CA GLN A 178 -26.73 -12.93 27.84
C GLN A 178 -25.85 -13.93 27.09
N GLU A 179 -26.45 -14.85 26.31
CA GLU A 179 -25.74 -15.80 25.46
C GLU A 179 -24.92 -15.07 24.38
N GLN A 180 -25.52 -14.10 23.68
CA GLN A 180 -24.81 -13.26 22.70
C GLN A 180 -23.63 -12.50 23.33
N LEU A 181 -23.79 -12.02 24.57
CA LEU A 181 -22.74 -11.32 25.30
C LEU A 181 -21.61 -12.28 25.70
N ALA A 182 -21.94 -13.52 26.08
CA ALA A 182 -20.96 -14.57 26.36
C ALA A 182 -20.17 -14.95 25.09
N ASP A 183 -20.85 -15.18 23.97
CA ASP A 183 -20.23 -15.46 22.67
C ASP A 183 -19.30 -14.34 22.22
N LEU A 184 -19.73 -13.09 22.39
CA LEU A 184 -18.92 -11.93 21.99
C LEU A 184 -17.67 -11.81 22.88
N LYS A 185 -17.78 -12.13 24.17
CA LYS A 185 -16.63 -12.18 25.08
C LYS A 185 -15.67 -13.30 24.72
N GLU A 186 -16.17 -14.49 24.39
CA GLU A 186 -15.32 -15.61 23.94
C GLU A 186 -14.59 -15.25 22.65
N LYS A 187 -15.30 -14.70 21.65
CA LYS A 187 -14.69 -14.21 20.41
C LYS A 187 -13.64 -13.15 20.65
N TYR A 188 -13.89 -12.22 21.58
CA TYR A 188 -12.92 -11.20 21.95
C TYR A 188 -11.66 -11.82 22.57
N ILE A 189 -11.82 -12.78 23.49
CA ILE A 189 -10.68 -13.49 24.11
C ILE A 189 -9.88 -14.26 23.06
N VAL A 190 -10.55 -15.00 22.18
CA VAL A 190 -9.88 -15.75 21.10
C VAL A 190 -9.14 -14.81 20.16
N LEU A 191 -9.76 -13.69 19.77
CA LEU A 191 -9.13 -12.70 18.91
C LEU A 191 -7.91 -12.08 19.59
N GLN A 192 -8.02 -11.73 20.88
CA GLN A 192 -6.92 -11.20 21.67
C GLN A 192 -5.75 -12.20 21.75
N VAL A 193 -6.02 -13.46 22.07
CA VAL A 193 -4.98 -14.51 22.12
C VAL A 193 -4.33 -14.69 20.75
N SER A 194 -5.11 -14.74 19.67
CA SER A 194 -4.57 -14.85 18.31
C SER A 194 -3.70 -13.64 17.92
N SER A 195 -4.08 -12.43 18.35
CA SER A 195 -3.30 -11.21 18.13
C SER A 195 -1.97 -11.28 18.88
N ASP A 196 -2.00 -11.69 20.15
CA ASP A 196 -0.80 -11.84 20.98
C ASP A 196 0.14 -12.94 20.42
N GLU A 197 -0.41 -14.03 19.90
CA GLU A 197 0.36 -15.10 19.26
C GLU A 197 1.03 -14.63 17.96
N MET A 198 0.28 -13.93 17.10
CA MET A 198 0.83 -13.35 15.87
C MET A 198 1.90 -12.29 16.18
N GLU A 199 1.69 -11.47 17.20
CA GLU A 199 2.69 -10.48 17.63
C GLU A 199 3.99 -11.16 18.09
N LYS A 200 3.89 -12.22 18.91
CA LYS A 200 5.06 -13.00 19.34
C LYS A 200 5.79 -13.66 18.18
N GLN A 201 5.06 -14.21 17.21
CA GLN A 201 5.67 -14.79 16.01
C GLN A 201 6.43 -13.73 15.21
N HIS A 202 5.81 -12.58 14.98
CA HIS A 202 6.47 -11.47 14.29
C HIS A 202 7.69 -10.95 15.05
N GLN A 203 7.63 -10.85 16.39
CA GLN A 203 8.78 -10.47 17.21
C GLN A 203 9.93 -11.47 17.06
N HIS A 204 9.64 -12.77 17.14
CA HIS A 204 10.63 -13.83 16.96
C HIS A 204 11.27 -13.79 15.55
N ASP A 205 10.46 -13.61 14.51
CA ASP A 205 10.96 -13.50 13.13
C ASP A 205 11.84 -12.27 12.94
N MET A 206 11.45 -11.13 13.52
CA MET A 206 12.25 -9.91 13.48
C MET A 206 13.59 -10.08 14.21
N GLU A 207 13.59 -10.77 15.36
CA GLU A 207 14.82 -11.11 16.09
C GLU A 207 15.70 -12.06 15.28
N ALA A 208 15.13 -13.10 14.66
CA ALA A 208 15.86 -14.03 13.80
C ALA A 208 16.48 -13.29 12.60
N LYS A 209 15.73 -12.44 11.90
CA LYS A 209 16.26 -11.63 10.79
C LYS A 209 17.34 -10.65 11.25
N LYS A 210 17.20 -10.05 12.42
CA LYS A 210 18.24 -9.20 13.00
C LYS A 210 19.52 -9.98 13.29
N GLN A 211 19.40 -11.19 13.82
CA GLN A 211 20.54 -12.07 14.06
C GLN A 211 21.21 -12.49 12.74
N GLU A 212 20.45 -12.94 11.74
CA GLU A 212 20.94 -13.27 10.40
C GLU A 212 21.71 -12.10 9.78
N LEU A 213 21.15 -10.88 9.83
CA LEU A 213 21.82 -9.68 9.32
C LEU A 213 23.13 -9.39 10.06
N SER A 214 23.16 -9.53 11.38
CA SER A 214 24.39 -9.32 12.15
C SER A 214 25.48 -10.34 11.82
N GLN A 215 25.10 -11.61 11.60
CA GLN A 215 26.02 -12.67 11.18
C GLN A 215 26.55 -12.41 9.77
N LEU A 216 25.67 -12.04 8.83
CA LEU A 216 26.07 -11.72 7.46
C LEU A 216 27.01 -10.50 7.41
N GLN A 217 26.74 -9.47 8.21
CA GLN A 217 27.63 -8.31 8.35
C GLN A 217 29.00 -8.72 8.90
N GLN A 218 29.04 -9.60 9.90
CA GLN A 218 30.30 -10.10 10.46
C GLN A 218 31.09 -10.91 9.43
N ILE A 219 30.44 -11.79 8.67
CA ILE A 219 31.07 -12.58 7.62
C ILE A 219 31.61 -11.66 6.53
N HIS A 220 30.81 -10.72 6.04
CA HIS A 220 31.24 -9.78 5.01
C HIS A 220 32.43 -8.93 5.46
N ARG A 221 32.44 -8.49 6.73
CA ARG A 221 33.58 -7.79 7.31
C ARG A 221 34.83 -8.67 7.33
N GLN A 222 34.71 -9.93 7.75
CA GLN A 222 35.84 -10.86 7.75
C GLN A 222 36.37 -11.16 6.34
N GLU A 223 35.47 -11.31 5.36
CA GLU A 223 35.85 -11.50 3.96
C GLU A 223 36.55 -10.27 3.39
N LEU A 224 36.08 -9.07 3.73
CA LEU A 224 36.72 -7.81 3.34
C LEU A 224 38.14 -7.72 3.92
N GLU A 225 38.29 -8.00 5.22
CA GLU A 225 39.58 -8.03 5.91
C GLU A 225 40.52 -9.07 5.27
N ARG A 226 40.01 -10.27 4.96
CA ARG A 226 40.78 -11.32 4.26
C ARG A 226 41.24 -10.85 2.87
N CYS A 227 40.35 -10.33 2.05
CA CYS A 227 40.68 -9.80 0.73
C CYS A 227 41.72 -8.68 0.81
N GLN A 228 41.59 -7.76 1.77
CA GLN A 228 42.57 -6.69 1.97
C GLN A 228 43.95 -7.24 2.34
N LEU A 229 44.03 -8.25 3.20
CA LEU A 229 45.29 -8.90 3.56
C LEU A 229 45.92 -9.60 2.35
N GLU A 230 45.13 -10.33 1.57
CA GLU A 230 45.62 -10.98 0.34
C GLU A 230 46.17 -9.97 -0.67
N TYR A 231 45.51 -8.83 -0.87
CA TYR A 231 46.01 -7.77 -1.74
C TYR A 231 47.30 -7.16 -1.22
N ARG A 232 47.40 -6.89 0.10
CA ARG A 232 48.63 -6.39 0.72
C ARG A 232 49.79 -7.39 0.53
N GLU A 233 49.53 -8.68 0.73
CA GLU A 233 50.55 -9.72 0.52
C GLU A 233 51.01 -9.78 -0.94
N ARG A 234 50.10 -9.68 -1.91
CA ARG A 234 50.46 -9.62 -3.34
C ARG A 234 51.31 -8.41 -3.67
N VAL A 235 50.98 -7.24 -3.11
CA VAL A 235 51.78 -6.02 -3.29
C VAL A 235 53.18 -6.20 -2.74
N LEU A 236 53.31 -6.72 -1.51
CA LEU A 236 54.62 -6.98 -0.89
C LEU A 236 55.47 -7.95 -1.73
N LYS A 237 54.88 -9.04 -2.25
CA LYS A 237 55.60 -9.98 -3.13
C LYS A 237 56.12 -9.31 -4.40
N LEU A 238 55.30 -8.47 -5.04
CA LEU A 238 55.72 -7.72 -6.23
C LEU A 238 56.82 -6.70 -5.91
N GLU A 239 56.74 -6.02 -4.77
CA GLU A 239 57.79 -5.11 -4.30
C GLU A 239 59.11 -5.85 -4.07
N GLU A 240 59.08 -7.02 -3.43
CA GLU A 240 60.27 -7.87 -3.24
C GLU A 240 60.87 -8.33 -4.57
N GLU A 241 60.04 -8.73 -5.55
CA GLU A 241 60.51 -9.10 -6.88
C GLU A 241 61.16 -7.92 -7.62
N MET A 242 60.59 -6.73 -7.51
CA MET A 242 61.16 -5.50 -8.06
C MET A 242 62.49 -5.13 -7.39
N HIS A 243 62.62 -5.30 -6.07
CA HIS A 243 63.89 -5.13 -5.36
C HIS A 243 64.93 -6.13 -5.86
N LYS A 244 64.59 -7.41 -5.96
CA LYS A 244 65.49 -8.46 -6.50
C LYS A 244 65.94 -8.15 -7.93
N GLN A 245 65.06 -7.63 -8.79
CA GLN A 245 65.41 -7.22 -10.15
C GLN A 245 66.38 -6.03 -10.17
N ARG A 246 66.13 -5.01 -9.33
CA ARG A 246 67.03 -3.86 -9.18
C ARG A 246 68.41 -4.29 -8.70
N ASP A 247 68.49 -5.16 -7.70
CA ASP A 247 69.76 -5.66 -7.17
C ASP A 247 70.55 -6.45 -8.22
N ARG A 248 69.88 -7.30 -9.01
CA ARG A 248 70.51 -8.01 -10.14
C ARG A 248 71.01 -7.03 -11.20
N ALA A 249 70.23 -6.01 -11.56
CA ALA A 249 70.64 -5.02 -12.54
C ALA A 249 71.85 -4.21 -12.07
N LEU A 250 71.87 -3.81 -10.78
CA LEU A 250 73.02 -3.15 -10.16
C LEU A 250 74.27 -4.04 -10.15
N ALA A 251 74.12 -5.35 -9.87
CA ALA A 251 75.23 -6.30 -9.92
C ALA A 251 75.81 -6.43 -11.33
N VAL A 252 74.95 -6.58 -12.36
CA VAL A 252 75.38 -6.64 -13.76
C VAL A 252 76.08 -5.34 -14.17
N LEU A 253 75.55 -4.18 -13.78
CA LEU A 253 76.22 -2.90 -14.04
C LEU A 253 77.61 -2.83 -13.40
N ALA A 254 77.76 -3.28 -12.15
CA ALA A 254 79.04 -3.33 -11.47
C ALA A 254 80.03 -4.28 -12.15
N GLU A 255 79.58 -5.45 -12.64
CA GLU A 255 80.40 -6.35 -13.44
C GLU A 255 80.86 -5.69 -14.75
N LYS A 256 79.96 -4.99 -15.45
CA LYS A 256 80.30 -4.25 -16.67
C LYS A 256 81.28 -3.10 -16.41
N ASP A 257 81.12 -2.39 -15.30
CA ASP A 257 82.05 -1.33 -14.91
C ASP A 257 83.45 -1.91 -14.62
N GLN A 258 83.54 -3.08 -13.97
CA GLN A 258 84.81 -3.78 -13.77
C GLN A 258 85.43 -4.26 -15.09
N GLU A 259 84.64 -4.84 -16.00
CA GLU A 259 85.11 -5.22 -17.34
C GLU A 259 85.61 -3.99 -18.12
N LEU A 260 84.91 -2.86 -18.04
CA LEU A 260 85.33 -1.60 -18.66
C LEU A 260 86.64 -1.07 -18.04
N GLU A 261 86.81 -1.16 -16.73
CA GLU A 261 88.06 -0.80 -16.05
C GLU A 261 89.20 -1.72 -16.46
N GLN A 262 88.96 -3.04 -16.57
CA GLN A 262 89.94 -4.00 -17.06
C GLN A 262 90.33 -3.68 -18.52
N LEU A 263 89.36 -3.46 -19.42
CA LEU A 263 89.61 -3.07 -20.79
C LEU A 263 90.37 -1.74 -20.88
N ARG A 264 90.03 -0.74 -20.06
CA ARG A 264 90.80 0.51 -19.96
C ARG A 264 92.22 0.25 -19.49
N SER A 265 92.43 -0.61 -18.50
CA SER A 265 93.76 -0.96 -17.99
C SER A 265 94.63 -1.72 -19.01
N VAL A 266 94.00 -2.54 -19.87
CA VAL A 266 94.65 -3.31 -20.94
C VAL A 266 94.82 -2.49 -22.23
N ALA A 267 93.98 -1.49 -22.47
CA ALA A 267 94.13 -0.51 -23.55
C ALA A 267 95.14 0.61 -23.19
N PHE A 268 95.38 0.87 -21.90
CA PHE A 268 96.33 1.87 -21.43
C PHE A 268 97.83 1.59 -21.66
N PRO A 269 98.33 0.37 -21.94
CA PRO A 269 99.72 0.16 -22.35
C PRO A 269 99.92 0.32 -23.87
N TYR A 270 98.86 0.34 -24.69
CA TYR A 270 98.96 0.39 -26.15
C TYR A 270 97.93 1.35 -26.78
N GLY A 271 98.28 2.64 -26.81
CA GLY A 271 97.85 3.55 -27.87
C GLY A 271 96.69 4.50 -27.56
N LEU A 272 97.00 5.66 -26.97
CA LEU A 272 96.59 6.99 -27.48
C LEU A 272 97.23 8.10 -26.65
N GLN A 273 98.54 8.25 -26.84
CA GLN A 273 99.17 9.56 -26.74
C GLN A 273 98.88 10.29 -28.05
N GLY A 274 97.99 11.28 -28.02
CA GLY A 274 97.86 12.24 -29.12
C GLY A 274 96.44 12.43 -29.66
N SER A 275 95.70 13.36 -29.07
CA SER A 275 94.87 14.28 -29.86
C SER A 275 94.63 15.56 -29.06
N LYS A 276 95.69 16.36 -28.93
CA LYS A 276 95.59 17.80 -28.72
C LYS A 276 96.06 18.44 -30.02
N ASN A 277 95.27 19.40 -30.51
CA ASN A 277 95.50 20.29 -31.66
C ASN A 277 94.78 19.90 -32.96
N TYR A 278 93.52 20.31 -33.09
CA TYR A 278 93.01 20.80 -34.37
C TYR A 278 92.01 21.95 -34.13
N LEU A 279 92.56 23.14 -33.89
CA LEU A 279 91.93 24.40 -34.30
C LEU A 279 92.99 25.27 -34.97
N ALA A 280 92.61 25.77 -36.16
CA ALA A 280 93.26 26.79 -36.98
C ALA A 280 94.51 26.38 -37.79
N SER A 281 94.34 26.17 -39.10
CA SER A 281 94.61 27.21 -40.10
C SER A 281 94.62 26.66 -41.54
N ARG A 282 93.66 27.17 -42.33
CA ARG A 282 93.71 27.55 -43.76
C ARG A 282 94.23 26.59 -44.85
N THR A 283 93.37 26.55 -45.88
CA THR A 283 93.65 26.63 -47.34
C THR A 283 94.08 25.37 -48.09
N GLY A 284 93.09 24.80 -48.81
CA GLY A 284 93.13 24.68 -50.29
C GLY A 284 93.86 23.48 -50.89
N GLY A 285 93.20 22.79 -51.83
CA GLY A 285 93.85 22.04 -52.89
C GLY A 285 93.59 20.53 -52.91
N THR A 286 92.59 20.13 -53.71
CA THR A 286 92.63 19.02 -54.69
C THR A 286 93.52 17.80 -54.46
N GLY A 287 92.87 16.62 -54.46
CA GLY A 287 93.22 15.52 -55.36
C GLY A 287 93.93 14.31 -54.74
N GLY A 288 93.48 13.12 -55.11
CA GLY A 288 94.31 11.91 -55.14
C GLY A 288 93.74 10.68 -54.44
N ASP A 289 93.21 9.77 -55.25
CA ASP A 289 92.83 8.39 -54.93
C ASP A 289 93.92 7.58 -54.21
N SER A 290 93.50 6.59 -53.42
CA SER A 290 93.61 5.14 -53.73
C SER A 290 93.87 4.25 -52.51
N LEU A 291 92.90 3.34 -52.31
CA LEU A 291 93.02 1.90 -52.00
C LEU A 291 93.78 1.46 -50.73
N GLY A 292 93.03 0.82 -49.83
CA GLY A 292 93.54 -0.04 -48.76
C GLY A 292 92.45 -0.98 -48.26
N ASN A 293 92.47 -2.19 -48.79
CA ASN A 293 91.47 -3.25 -48.71
C ASN A 293 91.62 -4.03 -47.39
N ASP A 294 90.77 -3.83 -46.37
CA ASP A 294 90.77 -4.63 -45.11
C ASP A 294 89.40 -4.71 -44.40
N ALA A 295 88.29 -4.45 -45.09
CA ALA A 295 86.94 -4.50 -44.50
C ALA A 295 86.20 -5.84 -44.70
N SER A 296 86.84 -6.84 -45.31
CA SER A 296 86.12 -8.04 -45.80
C SER A 296 86.18 -9.27 -44.88
N GLU A 297 86.98 -9.25 -43.81
CA GLU A 297 87.06 -10.38 -42.85
C GLU A 297 86.31 -10.15 -41.52
N ILE A 298 85.78 -8.95 -41.28
CA ILE A 298 85.04 -8.61 -40.03
C ILE A 298 83.53 -8.91 -40.20
N LEU A 299 83.03 -8.99 -41.43
CA LEU A 299 81.63 -9.26 -41.77
C LEU A 299 81.16 -10.70 -41.46
N PRO A 300 81.95 -11.77 -41.64
CA PRO A 300 81.53 -13.12 -41.25
C PRO A 300 81.37 -13.27 -39.73
N GLN A 301 82.27 -12.67 -38.93
CA GLN A 301 82.24 -12.78 -37.48
C GLN A 301 81.06 -12.00 -36.85
N ALA A 302 80.72 -10.84 -37.42
CA ALA A 302 79.59 -10.03 -36.99
C ALA A 302 78.24 -10.70 -37.30
N LEU A 303 78.14 -11.42 -38.44
CA LEU A 303 76.93 -12.16 -38.81
C LEU A 303 76.71 -13.41 -37.95
N HIS A 304 77.78 -14.12 -37.55
CA HIS A 304 77.70 -15.29 -36.67
C HIS A 304 77.36 -14.97 -35.20
N LEU A 305 77.62 -13.74 -34.72
CA LEU A 305 77.16 -13.29 -33.40
C LEU A 305 75.66 -12.99 -33.41
N SER A 306 75.11 -12.47 -34.52
CA SER A 306 73.68 -12.19 -34.68
C SER A 306 72.80 -13.45 -34.81
N THR A 307 73.31 -14.56 -35.36
CA THR A 307 72.52 -15.82 -35.48
C THR A 307 72.26 -16.50 -34.14
N SER A 308 73.04 -16.19 -33.10
CA SER A 308 72.77 -16.65 -31.73
C SER A 308 71.63 -15.88 -31.03
N SER A 309 71.29 -14.68 -31.54
CA SER A 309 70.23 -13.80 -30.99
C SER A 309 68.90 -13.89 -31.74
N GLU A 310 68.90 -14.40 -32.99
CA GLU A 310 67.71 -14.62 -33.81
C GLU A 310 66.62 -15.49 -33.13
N PRO A 311 66.96 -16.60 -32.43
CA PRO A 311 65.97 -17.40 -31.72
C PRO A 311 65.29 -16.63 -30.58
N THR A 312 66.05 -15.78 -29.88
CA THR A 312 65.54 -14.96 -28.76
C THR A 312 64.65 -13.83 -29.27
N PHE A 313 64.99 -13.21 -30.39
CA PHE A 313 64.18 -12.17 -31.03
C PHE A 313 62.84 -12.72 -31.53
N PHE A 314 62.85 -13.92 -32.14
CA PHE A 314 61.62 -14.58 -32.60
C PHE A 314 60.69 -14.97 -31.45
N LEU A 315 61.23 -15.52 -30.35
CA LEU A 315 60.46 -15.82 -29.14
C LEU A 315 59.86 -14.57 -28.50
N TYR A 316 60.59 -13.46 -28.47
CA TYR A 316 60.08 -12.18 -27.97
C TYR A 316 58.97 -11.62 -28.86
N ALA A 317 59.13 -11.66 -30.19
CA ALA A 317 58.10 -11.26 -31.14
C ALA A 317 56.82 -12.12 -31.00
N GLU A 318 56.96 -13.43 -30.79
CA GLU A 318 55.83 -14.32 -30.53
C GLU A 318 55.12 -14.00 -29.21
N GLN A 319 55.88 -13.74 -28.14
CA GLN A 319 55.32 -13.30 -26.86
C GLN A 319 54.57 -11.97 -26.99
N LEU A 320 55.10 -11.03 -27.77
CA LEU A 320 54.45 -9.75 -28.05
C LEU A 320 53.12 -9.96 -28.78
N ALA A 321 53.11 -10.81 -29.82
CA ALA A 321 51.90 -11.15 -30.56
C ALA A 321 50.83 -11.82 -29.67
N ARG A 322 51.23 -12.73 -28.76
CA ARG A 322 50.32 -13.34 -27.78
C ARG A 322 49.72 -12.29 -26.84
N LYS A 323 50.54 -11.33 -26.38
CA LYS A 323 50.10 -10.22 -25.53
C LYS A 323 49.18 -9.27 -26.28
N GLU A 324 49.43 -8.99 -27.55
CA GLU A 324 48.54 -8.18 -28.40
C GLU A 324 47.17 -8.85 -28.58
N VAL A 325 47.13 -10.15 -28.84
CA VAL A 325 45.87 -10.91 -28.94
C VAL A 325 45.11 -10.89 -27.61
N GLU A 326 45.80 -11.08 -26.49
CA GLU A 326 45.22 -10.99 -25.14
C GLU A 326 44.65 -9.58 -24.87
N ILE A 327 45.38 -8.52 -25.20
CA ILE A 327 44.92 -7.14 -25.06
C ILE A 327 43.68 -6.89 -25.93
N VAL A 328 43.65 -7.38 -27.17
CA VAL A 328 42.49 -7.23 -28.05
C VAL A 328 41.28 -8.01 -27.50
N ALA A 329 41.49 -9.22 -26.97
CA ALA A 329 40.44 -10.01 -26.33
C ALA A 329 39.88 -9.31 -25.08
N LEU A 330 40.76 -8.79 -24.21
CA LEU A 330 40.39 -8.03 -23.02
C LEU A 330 39.65 -6.73 -23.38
N ARG A 331 40.07 -6.03 -24.43
CA ARG A 331 39.35 -4.83 -24.93
C ARG A 331 37.95 -5.18 -25.44
N LYS A 332 37.79 -6.30 -26.17
CA LYS A 332 36.47 -6.77 -26.62
C LYS A 332 35.58 -7.15 -25.44
N GLN A 333 36.12 -7.85 -24.44
CA GLN A 333 35.39 -8.22 -23.23
C GLN A 333 34.99 -6.98 -22.42
N LYS A 334 35.89 -6.01 -22.25
CA LYS A 334 35.60 -4.72 -21.64
C LYS A 334 34.44 -4.02 -22.35
N HIS A 335 34.50 -3.90 -23.67
CA HIS A 335 33.43 -3.27 -24.44
C HIS A 335 32.09 -4.00 -24.29
N LYS A 336 32.09 -5.33 -24.27
CA LYS A 336 30.89 -6.14 -24.02
C LYS A 336 30.30 -5.86 -22.63
N LEU A 337 31.14 -5.79 -21.59
CA LEU A 337 30.71 -5.48 -20.23
C LEU A 337 30.21 -4.03 -20.11
N GLU A 338 30.85 -3.07 -20.77
CA GLU A 338 30.39 -1.68 -20.83
C GLU A 338 29.01 -1.57 -21.50
N MET A 339 28.80 -2.27 -22.61
CA MET A 339 27.48 -2.33 -23.26
C MET A 339 26.42 -2.97 -22.36
N GLN A 340 26.75 -4.04 -21.64
CA GLN A 340 25.84 -4.66 -20.68
C GLN A 340 25.52 -3.72 -19.51
N LEU A 341 26.50 -2.95 -19.02
CA LEU A 341 26.29 -1.92 -18.01
C LEU A 341 25.34 -0.83 -18.50
N HIS A 342 25.54 -0.32 -19.72
CA HIS A 342 24.63 0.67 -20.30
C HIS A 342 23.21 0.11 -20.45
N GLN A 343 23.06 -1.12 -20.95
CA GLN A 343 21.73 -1.76 -21.05
C GLN A 343 21.06 -1.97 -19.70
N LEU A 344 21.83 -2.35 -18.67
CA LEU A 344 21.30 -2.47 -17.30
C LEU A 344 20.90 -1.10 -16.74
N GLN A 345 21.70 -0.07 -16.98
CA GLN A 345 21.41 1.29 -16.53
C GLN A 345 20.15 1.85 -17.21
N GLU A 346 19.97 1.63 -18.51
CA GLU A 346 18.74 1.99 -19.23
C GLU A 346 17.51 1.27 -18.67
N LYS A 347 17.63 -0.04 -18.36
CA LYS A 347 16.55 -0.80 -17.74
C LYS A 347 16.20 -0.28 -16.35
N VAL A 348 17.19 0.03 -15.52
CA VAL A 348 16.97 0.59 -14.18
C VAL A 348 16.24 1.93 -14.29
N LEU A 349 16.68 2.82 -15.19
CA LEU A 349 16.00 4.10 -15.42
C LEU A 349 14.55 3.92 -15.89
N ALA A 350 14.29 2.97 -16.79
CA ALA A 350 12.93 2.69 -17.27
C ALA A 350 12.02 2.14 -16.14
N GLU A 351 12.53 1.24 -15.30
CA GLU A 351 11.78 0.74 -14.14
C GLU A 351 11.57 1.84 -13.09
N GLU A 352 12.56 2.71 -12.85
CA GLU A 352 12.41 3.87 -11.96
C GLU A 352 11.32 4.84 -12.45
N GLU A 353 11.28 5.13 -13.76
CA GLU A 353 10.23 5.97 -14.36
C GLU A 353 8.85 5.33 -14.20
N LYS A 354 8.73 4.03 -14.48
CA LYS A 354 7.48 3.28 -14.31
C LYS A 354 7.01 3.28 -12.85
N HIS A 355 7.91 3.01 -11.90
CA HIS A 355 7.57 3.05 -10.48
C HIS A 355 7.19 4.46 -10.03
N ARG A 356 7.84 5.49 -10.56
CA ARG A 356 7.47 6.89 -10.29
C ARG A 356 6.07 7.21 -10.81
N GLU A 357 5.71 6.71 -12.00
CA GLU A 357 4.35 6.85 -12.54
C GLU A 357 3.32 6.09 -11.69
N GLU A 358 3.59 4.85 -11.30
CA GLU A 358 2.73 4.04 -10.42
C GLU A 358 2.52 4.70 -9.06
N VAL A 359 3.58 5.26 -8.46
CA VAL A 359 3.47 6.01 -7.21
C VAL A 359 2.61 7.25 -7.40
N SER A 360 2.76 7.98 -8.52
CA SER A 360 1.95 9.15 -8.82
C SER A 360 0.47 8.81 -9.03
N THR A 361 0.16 7.69 -9.69
CA THR A 361 -1.23 7.26 -9.89
C THR A 361 -1.87 6.83 -8.58
N LEU A 362 -1.18 6.02 -7.77
CA LEU A 362 -1.65 5.59 -6.46
C LEU A 362 -1.85 6.78 -5.51
N GLN A 363 -0.94 7.76 -5.51
CA GLN A 363 -1.11 9.00 -4.73
C GLN A 363 -2.37 9.76 -5.15
N SER A 364 -2.61 9.91 -6.45
CA SER A 364 -3.82 10.55 -6.97
C SER A 364 -5.11 9.79 -6.58
N GLU A 365 -5.08 8.46 -6.59
CA GLU A 365 -6.18 7.61 -6.14
C GLU A 365 -6.45 7.75 -4.63
N ILE A 366 -5.40 7.80 -3.81
CA ILE A 366 -5.51 8.03 -2.36
C ILE A 366 -6.13 9.40 -2.10
N GLU A 367 -5.63 10.45 -2.76
CA GLU A 367 -6.19 11.80 -2.64
C GLU A 367 -7.65 11.85 -3.11
N LYS A 368 -8.01 11.11 -4.17
CA LYS A 368 -9.39 10.99 -4.62
C LYS A 368 -10.26 10.29 -3.57
N ASN A 369 -9.80 9.17 -3.03
CA ASN A 369 -10.52 8.42 -1.99
C ASN A 369 -10.73 9.25 -0.72
N PHE A 370 -9.71 10.02 -0.30
CA PHE A 370 -9.81 10.93 0.84
C PHE A 370 -10.87 12.01 0.60
N ARG A 371 -10.91 12.58 -0.61
CA ARG A 371 -11.94 13.55 -1.00
C ARG A 371 -13.34 12.93 -1.01
N ASP A 372 -13.49 11.73 -1.55
CA ASP A 372 -14.79 11.04 -1.61
C ASP A 372 -15.31 10.68 -0.22
N LYS A 373 -14.46 10.17 0.68
CA LYS A 373 -14.82 9.95 2.10
C LYS A 373 -15.18 11.24 2.82
N SER A 374 -14.47 12.34 2.53
CA SER A 374 -14.78 13.64 3.14
C SER A 374 -16.14 14.19 2.66
N ARG A 375 -16.60 13.82 1.45
CA ARG A 375 -17.91 14.20 0.90
C ARG A 375 -19.08 13.43 1.53
N GLU A 376 -18.87 12.19 1.97
CA GLU A 376 -19.91 11.34 2.58
C GLU A 376 -20.48 11.94 3.90
N GLY A 377 -19.80 12.91 4.52
CA GLY A 377 -20.27 13.66 5.68
C GLY A 377 -20.83 15.06 5.39
N ALA A 378 -20.88 15.50 4.12
CA ALA A 378 -21.30 16.86 3.78
C ALA A 378 -22.83 17.03 3.91
N ASN A 379 -23.26 18.03 4.68
CA ASN A 379 -24.68 18.38 4.81
C ASN A 379 -25.22 18.94 3.49
N LEU A 380 -25.94 18.11 2.73
CA LEU A 380 -26.51 18.46 1.42
C LEU A 380 -27.49 19.65 1.49
N GLU A 381 -28.18 19.86 2.61
CA GLU A 381 -29.06 21.02 2.80
C GLU A 381 -28.28 22.33 2.87
N TYR A 382 -27.12 22.32 3.53
CA TYR A 382 -26.22 23.48 3.56
C TYR A 382 -25.64 23.78 2.18
N LEU A 383 -25.20 22.73 1.45
CA LEU A 383 -24.72 22.86 0.09
C LEU A 383 -25.81 23.42 -0.84
N LYS A 384 -27.04 22.90 -0.75
CA LYS A 384 -28.20 23.42 -1.49
C LYS A 384 -28.40 24.92 -1.24
N ASN A 385 -28.33 25.35 0.03
CA ASN A 385 -28.51 26.75 0.40
C ASN A 385 -27.38 27.65 -0.11
N ILE A 386 -26.14 27.19 -0.11
CA ILE A 386 -25.01 27.97 -0.66
C ILE A 386 -25.09 28.03 -2.19
N VAL A 387 -25.40 26.92 -2.86
CA VAL A 387 -25.58 26.89 -4.32
C VAL A 387 -26.74 27.79 -4.74
N TYR A 388 -27.85 27.76 -4.00
CA TYR A 388 -28.97 28.68 -4.21
C TYR A 388 -28.54 30.15 -4.05
N ARG A 389 -27.79 30.49 -2.98
CA ARG A 389 -27.23 31.84 -2.79
C ARG A 389 -26.27 32.21 -3.92
N PHE A 390 -25.41 31.29 -4.34
CA PHE A 390 -24.46 31.51 -5.43
C PHE A 390 -25.17 31.85 -6.76
N LEU A 391 -26.28 31.19 -7.06
CA LEU A 391 -27.08 31.45 -8.28
C LEU A 391 -27.94 32.72 -8.20
N THR A 392 -28.30 33.17 -7.00
CA THR A 392 -29.22 34.31 -6.79
C THR A 392 -28.52 35.62 -6.41
N LEU A 393 -27.26 35.57 -5.95
CA LEU A 393 -26.50 36.76 -5.54
C LEU A 393 -26.12 37.62 -6.76
N PRO A 394 -26.47 38.92 -6.78
CA PRO A 394 -26.06 39.83 -7.85
C PRO A 394 -24.62 40.32 -7.69
N ASP A 395 -24.07 40.31 -6.47
CA ASP A 395 -22.71 40.75 -6.18
C ASP A 395 -21.64 39.74 -6.63
N SER A 396 -20.58 40.25 -7.26
CA SER A 396 -19.44 39.48 -7.75
C SER A 396 -18.53 38.97 -6.62
N LEU A 397 -18.36 39.77 -5.56
CA LEU A 397 -17.52 39.40 -4.41
C LEU A 397 -18.22 38.33 -3.56
N GLY A 398 -19.50 38.52 -3.25
CA GLY A 398 -20.32 37.52 -2.58
C GLY A 398 -20.45 36.20 -3.36
N ARG A 399 -20.47 36.25 -4.71
CA ARG A 399 -20.40 35.05 -5.56
C ARG A 399 -19.04 34.35 -5.47
N GLN A 400 -17.93 35.08 -5.46
CA GLN A 400 -16.60 34.46 -5.26
C GLN A 400 -16.46 33.80 -3.88
N GLN A 401 -17.00 34.43 -2.83
CA GLN A 401 -16.99 33.86 -1.48
C GLN A 401 -17.84 32.59 -1.39
N THR A 402 -19.05 32.60 -1.95
CA THR A 402 -19.92 31.40 -1.99
C THR A 402 -19.36 30.31 -2.89
N LEU A 403 -18.69 30.64 -4.00
CA LEU A 403 -17.94 29.68 -4.82
C LEU A 403 -16.80 29.04 -4.04
N THR A 404 -16.03 29.84 -3.30
CA THR A 404 -14.95 29.34 -2.46
C THR A 404 -15.48 28.37 -1.41
N ALA A 405 -16.62 28.70 -0.79
CA ALA A 405 -17.31 27.81 0.15
C ALA A 405 -17.74 26.49 -0.53
N ILE A 406 -18.32 26.54 -1.73
CA ILE A 406 -18.69 25.34 -2.51
C ILE A 406 -17.46 24.48 -2.81
N LEU A 407 -16.36 25.08 -3.27
CA LEU A 407 -15.10 24.39 -3.57
C LEU A 407 -14.49 23.72 -2.33
N THR A 408 -14.65 24.32 -1.15
CA THR A 408 -14.19 23.74 0.10
C THR A 408 -15.06 22.58 0.58
N ILE A 409 -16.39 22.71 0.54
CA ILE A 409 -17.33 21.68 0.99
C ILE A 409 -17.25 20.43 0.09
N LEU A 410 -17.08 20.64 -1.21
CA LEU A 410 -16.97 19.56 -2.18
C LEU A 410 -15.52 19.04 -2.36
N HIS A 411 -14.57 19.55 -1.56
CA HIS A 411 -13.17 19.15 -1.57
C HIS A 411 -12.57 19.06 -2.97
N PHE A 412 -12.67 20.14 -3.76
CA PHE A 412 -12.11 20.20 -5.11
C PHE A 412 -10.59 20.06 -5.09
N SER A 413 -10.06 19.39 -6.13
CA SER A 413 -8.62 19.24 -6.35
C SER A 413 -7.96 20.61 -6.56
N PRO A 414 -6.65 20.75 -6.28
CA PRO A 414 -5.90 21.96 -6.60
C PRO A 414 -5.99 22.32 -8.09
N GLU A 415 -5.98 21.32 -8.97
CA GLU A 415 -6.09 21.50 -10.42
C GLU A 415 -7.49 21.99 -10.82
N GLU A 416 -8.54 21.41 -10.25
CA GLU A 416 -9.93 21.82 -10.50
C GLU A 416 -10.20 23.24 -9.98
N LYS A 417 -9.63 23.60 -8.83
CA LYS A 417 -9.67 24.97 -8.31
C LYS A 417 -8.98 25.94 -9.26
N GLN A 418 -7.82 25.56 -9.79
CA GLN A 418 -7.09 26.40 -10.74
C GLN A 418 -7.83 26.55 -12.08
N THR A 419 -8.43 25.50 -12.62
CA THR A 419 -9.21 25.58 -13.87
C THR A 419 -10.44 26.47 -13.68
N ILE A 420 -11.15 26.35 -12.56
CA ILE A 420 -12.30 27.20 -12.23
C ILE A 420 -11.88 28.65 -12.00
N THR A 421 -10.74 28.90 -11.34
CA THR A 421 -10.23 30.26 -11.13
C THR A 421 -9.80 30.90 -12.47
N LYS A 422 -9.14 30.14 -13.35
CA LYS A 422 -8.77 30.59 -14.70
C LYS A 422 -10.01 30.88 -15.57
N GLN A 423 -11.02 30.01 -15.51
CA GLN A 423 -12.26 30.19 -16.26
C GLN A 423 -13.15 31.30 -15.71
N SER A 424 -13.17 31.53 -14.39
CA SER A 424 -13.89 32.64 -13.77
C SER A 424 -13.25 34.00 -14.06
N ALA A 425 -11.93 34.05 -14.20
CA ALA A 425 -11.22 35.24 -14.67
C ALA A 425 -11.43 35.52 -16.17
N SER A 426 -11.67 34.49 -16.99
CA SER A 426 -11.71 34.60 -18.46
C SER A 426 -13.12 34.65 -19.06
N SER A 427 -14.13 34.13 -18.36
CA SER A 427 -15.51 34.05 -18.89
C SER A 427 -16.32 35.31 -18.59
N SER A 428 -16.85 35.96 -19.64
CA SER A 428 -17.81 37.08 -19.52
C SER A 428 -19.16 36.68 -18.90
N TRP A 429 -19.43 35.37 -18.76
CA TRP A 429 -20.61 34.84 -18.06
C TRP A 429 -20.71 35.40 -16.62
N TRP A 430 -19.57 35.63 -15.95
CA TRP A 430 -19.52 36.10 -14.56
C TRP A 430 -19.71 37.62 -14.39
N LEU A 431 -19.54 38.40 -15.47
CA LEU A 431 -19.63 39.87 -15.46
C LEU A 431 -20.96 40.42 -15.98
N SER A 432 -21.90 39.57 -16.38
CA SER A 432 -23.20 40.01 -16.91
C SER A 432 -24.18 40.34 -15.78
N GLY A 433 -23.93 41.48 -15.13
CA GLY A 433 -24.75 42.07 -14.08
C GLY A 433 -24.77 43.58 -14.18
N LYS A 434 -24.92 44.12 -15.39
CA LYS A 434 -25.32 45.51 -15.63
C LYS A 434 -26.41 45.54 -16.70
N ARG A 435 -27.66 45.45 -16.24
CA ARG A 435 -28.72 46.32 -16.71
C ARG A 435 -29.84 46.39 -15.70
#